data_AF-A0A1A8UZ10-F1
#
_entry.id   AF-A0A1A8UZ10-F1
#
_cell.length_a   1.000
_cell.length_b   1.000
_cell.length_c   1.000
_cell.angle_alpha   90.00
_cell.angle_beta   90.00
_cell.angle_gamma   90.00
#
_symmetry.space_group_name_H-M   'P 1'
#
loop_
_entity.id
_entity.type
_entity.pdbx_description
1 polymer ?
#
loop_
_entity_poly.entity_id
_entity_poly.type
_entity_poly.pdbx_seq_one_letter_code
_entity_poly.pdbx_strand_id
1 'polypeptide(L)'
;DGYNSDCRFLIVPQSDGRWALQSEQYLRFFGGSQDYLSCFAQIITDAELWAVHLALHPQANLLSVARKRYAHLSKEDGEIAVDVNIPWGVEALLTLVYLDGKYCLKTCDGRFLSSDGKLLKESGRATAYTLELKCGKLAFKDCEGKYLSPMGPTG
;
A
#
# COMPACT_ATOMS: atom_id res chain seq x y z
N ASP A 1 8.09 28.73 12.87
CA ASP A 1 7.95 27.44 13.59
C ASP A 1 9.12 26.53 13.29
N GLY A 2 9.98 26.36 14.30
CA GLY A 2 11.27 25.66 14.17
C GLY A 2 11.09 24.15 14.01
N TYR A 3 11.10 23.69 12.76
CA TYR A 3 11.25 22.27 12.47
C TYR A 3 12.65 21.83 12.87
N ASN A 4 12.75 21.00 13.91
CA ASN A 4 13.99 20.32 14.27
C ASN A 4 14.47 19.50 13.06
N SER A 5 15.60 19.89 12.48
CA SER A 5 16.17 19.26 11.28
C SER A 5 16.56 17.80 11.53
N ASP A 6 16.85 17.44 12.78
CA ASP A 6 17.15 16.07 13.19
C ASP A 6 15.94 15.13 13.06
N CYS A 7 14.72 15.67 13.01
CA CYS A 7 13.49 14.89 12.90
C CYS A 7 13.04 14.65 11.45
N ARG A 8 13.86 15.00 10.46
CA ARG A 8 13.52 14.86 9.05
C ARG A 8 14.13 13.60 8.45
N PHE A 9 13.26 12.76 7.88
CA PHE A 9 13.65 11.51 7.25
C PHE A 9 13.10 11.41 5.83
N LEU A 10 13.92 10.85 4.94
CA LEU A 10 13.54 10.43 3.61
C LEU A 10 13.15 8.95 3.65
N ILE A 11 12.03 8.63 3.01
CA ILE A 11 11.57 7.26 2.82
C ILE A 11 12.24 6.69 1.58
N VAL A 12 12.94 5.57 1.73
CA VAL A 12 13.62 4.87 0.63
C VAL A 12 12.98 3.48 0.44
N PRO A 13 12.00 3.36 -0.48
CA PRO A 13 11.34 2.08 -0.73
C PRO A 13 12.28 1.10 -1.43
N GLN A 14 12.23 -0.17 -1.02
CA GLN A 14 13.01 -1.25 -1.61
C GLN A 14 12.17 -2.11 -2.55
N SER A 15 12.83 -2.85 -3.44
CA SER A 15 12.16 -3.73 -4.41
C SER A 15 11.35 -4.86 -3.78
N ASP A 16 11.78 -5.33 -2.59
CA ASP A 16 11.12 -6.39 -1.81
C ASP A 16 9.92 -5.88 -1.00
N GLY A 17 9.59 -4.59 -1.05
CA GLY A 17 8.47 -3.99 -0.34
C GLY A 17 8.81 -3.44 1.04
N ARG A 18 10.01 -3.68 1.57
CA ARG A 18 10.52 -3.05 2.80
C ARG A 18 11.02 -1.64 2.55
N TRP A 19 11.17 -0.89 3.63
CA TRP A 19 11.45 0.54 3.63
C TRP A 19 12.70 0.81 4.46
N ALA A 20 13.56 1.69 3.98
CA ALA A 20 14.61 2.29 4.80
C ALA A 20 14.26 3.75 5.09
N LEU A 21 14.70 4.23 6.25
CA LEU A 21 14.55 5.62 6.67
C LEU A 21 15.93 6.26 6.71
N GLN A 22 16.16 7.27 5.87
CA GLN A 22 17.42 8.02 5.83
C GLN A 22 17.22 9.38 6.50
N SER A 23 18.08 9.75 7.44
CA SER A 23 18.11 11.12 7.96
C SER A 23 18.43 12.10 6.82
N GLU A 24 17.59 13.11 6.63
CA GLU A 24 17.77 14.11 5.56
C GLU A 24 19.06 14.91 5.77
N GLN A 25 19.36 15.29 7.02
CA GLN A 25 20.52 16.12 7.35
C GLN A 25 21.84 15.33 7.32
N TYR A 26 21.85 14.12 7.88
CA TYR A 26 23.09 13.37 8.11
C TYR A 26 23.37 12.30 7.05
N LEU A 27 22.40 12.04 6.17
CA LEU A 27 22.49 11.04 5.10
C LEU A 27 22.82 9.62 5.61
N ARG A 28 22.42 9.32 6.86
CA ARG A 28 22.57 8.00 7.49
C ARG A 28 21.24 7.27 7.57
N PHE A 29 21.29 5.94 7.56
CA PHE A 29 20.11 5.07 7.65
C PHE A 29 19.82 4.67 9.09
N PHE A 30 18.54 4.65 9.42
CA PHE A 30 18.00 4.21 10.71
C PHE A 30 17.73 2.71 10.71
N GLY A 31 18.27 2.02 11.71
CA GLY A 31 18.19 0.57 11.82
C GLY A 31 18.65 0.05 13.17
N GLY A 32 18.64 -1.27 13.29
CA GLY A 32 19.06 -2.00 14.48
C GLY A 32 18.00 -2.99 14.97
N SER A 33 18.22 -3.54 16.16
CA SER A 33 17.33 -4.54 16.74
C SER A 33 17.24 -4.38 18.25
N GLN A 34 16.09 -4.73 18.83
CA GLN A 34 15.85 -4.62 20.27
C GLN A 34 16.13 -3.19 20.74
N ASP A 35 16.98 -3.03 21.75
CA ASP A 35 17.33 -1.74 22.35
C ASP A 35 18.50 -1.04 21.64
N TYR A 36 19.07 -1.65 20.60
CA TYR A 36 20.24 -1.14 19.86
C TYR A 36 19.83 -0.47 18.55
N LEU A 37 18.92 0.49 18.63
CA LEU A 37 18.48 1.30 17.48
C LEU A 37 19.39 2.51 17.31
N SER A 38 19.81 2.77 16.08
CA SER A 38 20.68 3.92 15.77
C SER A 38 20.45 4.43 14.34
N CYS A 39 20.94 5.65 14.04
CA CYS A 39 20.89 6.24 12.71
C CYS A 39 22.30 6.67 12.24
N PHE A 40 23.21 5.69 12.14
CA PHE A 40 24.61 5.92 11.75
C PHE A 40 25.07 5.12 10.53
N ALA A 41 24.26 4.19 10.02
CA ALA A 41 24.64 3.34 8.90
C ALA A 41 24.79 4.17 7.61
N GLN A 42 25.88 3.94 6.86
CA GLN A 42 26.12 4.59 5.56
C GLN A 42 25.53 3.80 4.38
N ILE A 43 25.29 2.51 4.59
CA ILE A 43 24.69 1.59 3.61
C ILE A 43 23.50 0.91 4.26
N ILE A 44 22.54 0.48 3.44
CA ILE A 44 21.39 -0.30 3.91
C ILE A 44 21.83 -1.76 4.03
N THR A 45 21.66 -2.31 5.23
CA THR A 45 21.71 -3.76 5.47
C THR A 45 20.33 -4.24 5.94
N ASP A 46 20.19 -5.52 6.26
CA ASP A 46 18.92 -6.06 6.77
C ASP A 46 18.45 -5.35 8.05
N ALA A 47 19.38 -4.84 8.87
CA ALA A 47 19.07 -4.11 10.09
C ALA A 47 18.40 -2.74 9.86
N GLU A 48 18.55 -2.15 8.67
CA GLU A 48 17.95 -0.86 8.30
C GLU A 48 16.64 -1.01 7.52
N LEU A 49 16.16 -2.24 7.33
CA LEU A 49 14.98 -2.54 6.53
C LEU A 49 13.76 -2.82 7.42
N TRP A 50 12.72 -2.02 7.21
CA TRP A 50 11.50 -2.05 7.99
C TRP A 50 10.31 -2.51 7.14
N ALA A 51 9.47 -3.35 7.73
CA ALA A 51 8.14 -3.65 7.19
C ALA A 51 7.15 -2.57 7.67
N VAL A 52 6.32 -2.06 6.76
CA VAL A 52 5.27 -1.09 7.10
C VAL A 52 3.94 -1.80 7.14
N HIS A 53 3.37 -1.94 8.33
CA HIS A 53 2.05 -2.52 8.52
C HIS A 53 1.04 -1.40 8.84
N LEU A 54 -0.12 -1.44 8.19
CA LEU A 54 -1.24 -0.57 8.57
C LEU A 54 -1.72 -0.97 9.97
N ALA A 55 -1.89 0.03 10.86
CA ALA A 55 -2.53 -0.16 12.15
C ALA A 55 -4.07 -0.30 12.06
N LEU A 56 -4.62 -0.30 10.83
CA LEU A 56 -6.04 -0.53 10.56
C LEU A 56 -6.33 -2.03 10.58
N HIS A 57 -7.56 -2.39 10.95
CA HIS A 57 -8.08 -3.72 10.65
C HIS A 57 -7.94 -4.02 9.14
N PRO A 58 -7.46 -5.20 8.72
CA PRO A 58 -7.14 -5.48 7.33
C PRO A 58 -8.36 -5.47 6.40
N GLN A 59 -9.56 -5.64 6.94
CA GLN A 59 -10.80 -5.53 6.17
C GLN A 59 -11.32 -4.09 6.20
N ALA A 60 -11.56 -3.52 5.03
CA ALA A 60 -11.96 -2.13 4.87
C ALA A 60 -12.83 -1.93 3.63
N ASN A 61 -13.48 -0.77 3.57
CA ASN A 61 -14.08 -0.24 2.35
C ASN A 61 -13.14 0.84 1.78
N LEU A 62 -13.00 0.88 0.46
CA LEU A 62 -12.14 1.86 -0.21
C LEU A 62 -13.00 2.93 -0.88
N LEU A 63 -12.77 4.19 -0.50
CA LEU A 63 -13.38 5.35 -1.13
C LEU A 63 -12.38 5.98 -2.11
N SER A 64 -12.75 6.08 -3.38
CA SER A 64 -11.98 6.88 -4.33
C SER A 64 -12.17 8.36 -4.04
N VAL A 65 -11.07 9.07 -3.81
CA VAL A 65 -11.06 10.53 -3.63
C VAL A 65 -11.51 11.24 -4.91
N ALA A 66 -11.07 10.75 -6.07
CA ALA A 66 -11.37 11.36 -7.37
C ALA A 66 -12.84 11.17 -7.77
N ARG A 67 -13.40 9.97 -7.55
CA ARG A 67 -14.77 9.63 -7.95
C ARG A 67 -15.81 9.95 -6.88
N LYS A 68 -15.41 10.06 -5.60
CA LYS A 68 -16.31 10.13 -4.43
C LYS A 68 -17.30 8.95 -4.44
N ARG A 69 -16.77 7.75 -4.74
CA ARG A 69 -17.49 6.49 -4.83
C ARG A 69 -16.67 5.38 -4.20
N TYR A 70 -17.35 4.39 -3.63
CA TYR A 70 -16.72 3.24 -2.99
C TYR A 70 -16.45 2.13 -4.00
N ALA A 71 -15.39 1.38 -3.74
CA ALA A 71 -15.06 0.19 -4.50
C ALA A 71 -15.93 -1.00 -4.07
N HIS A 72 -16.31 -1.84 -5.03
CA HIS A 72 -16.97 -3.11 -4.79
C HIS A 72 -16.63 -4.13 -5.88
N LEU A 73 -16.87 -5.41 -5.60
CA LEU A 73 -16.83 -6.45 -6.61
C LEU A 73 -18.04 -6.31 -7.56
N SER A 74 -17.79 -6.11 -8.86
CA SER A 74 -18.79 -6.30 -9.92
C SER A 74 -18.72 -7.77 -10.36
N LYS A 75 -19.76 -8.53 -10.02
CA LYS A 75 -19.84 -9.95 -10.39
C LYS A 75 -20.11 -10.16 -11.88
N GLU A 76 -20.84 -9.24 -12.51
CA GLU A 76 -21.20 -9.31 -13.92
C GLU A 76 -19.97 -9.08 -14.80
N ASP A 77 -19.17 -8.06 -14.47
CA ASP A 77 -17.99 -7.68 -15.25
C ASP A 77 -16.71 -8.40 -14.78
N GLY A 78 -16.73 -8.97 -13.58
CA GLY A 78 -15.58 -9.68 -13.01
C GLY A 78 -14.42 -8.77 -12.61
N GLU A 79 -14.72 -7.52 -12.22
CA GLU A 79 -13.76 -6.48 -11.86
C GLU A 79 -14.06 -5.87 -10.48
N ILE A 80 -13.19 -4.96 -10.02
CA ILE A 80 -13.50 -4.05 -8.92
C ILE A 80 -13.95 -2.73 -9.52
N ALA A 81 -15.25 -2.47 -9.48
CA ALA A 81 -15.85 -1.21 -9.90
C ALA A 81 -15.81 -0.19 -8.74
N VAL A 82 -15.83 1.10 -9.07
CA VAL A 82 -15.73 2.20 -8.11
C VAL A 82 -16.81 3.26 -8.39
N ASP A 83 -18.06 2.84 -8.32
CA ASP A 83 -19.23 3.64 -8.71
C ASP A 83 -20.37 3.66 -7.66
N VAL A 84 -20.25 2.92 -6.55
CA VAL A 84 -21.29 2.87 -5.50
C VAL A 84 -21.20 4.04 -4.51
N ASN A 85 -22.35 4.57 -4.10
CA ASN A 85 -22.42 5.73 -3.19
C ASN A 85 -22.13 5.38 -1.72
N ILE A 86 -22.49 4.17 -1.30
CA ILE A 86 -22.43 3.70 0.09
C ILE A 86 -21.83 2.30 0.06
N PRO A 87 -20.88 1.96 0.94
CA PRO A 87 -20.22 0.66 0.94
C PRO A 87 -21.11 -0.38 1.65
N TRP A 88 -22.19 -0.79 0.98
CA TRP A 88 -23.16 -1.73 1.52
C TRP A 88 -23.07 -3.10 0.86
N GLY A 89 -23.33 -4.14 1.66
CA GLY A 89 -23.30 -5.53 1.20
C GLY A 89 -21.90 -6.14 1.18
N VAL A 90 -21.86 -7.46 0.95
CA VAL A 90 -20.62 -8.24 0.98
C VAL A 90 -19.65 -7.83 -0.14
N GLU A 91 -20.16 -7.38 -1.27
CA GLU A 91 -19.34 -6.97 -2.43
C GLU A 91 -18.49 -5.73 -2.16
N ALA A 92 -18.90 -4.86 -1.23
CA ALA A 92 -18.14 -3.67 -0.84
C ALA A 92 -16.97 -3.98 0.12
N LEU A 93 -16.88 -5.22 0.61
CA LEU A 93 -15.82 -5.65 1.52
C LEU A 93 -14.55 -6.00 0.74
N LEU A 94 -13.47 -5.27 1.00
CA LEU A 94 -12.15 -5.59 0.52
C LEU A 94 -11.25 -5.97 1.70
N THR A 95 -10.40 -6.97 1.50
CA THR A 95 -9.42 -7.40 2.48
C THR A 95 -8.01 -7.05 1.98
N LEU A 96 -7.29 -6.26 2.75
CA LEU A 96 -5.88 -5.95 2.56
C LEU A 96 -5.05 -7.09 3.15
N VAL A 97 -4.49 -7.92 2.27
CA VAL A 97 -3.69 -9.09 2.68
C VAL A 97 -2.21 -8.76 2.56
N TYR A 98 -1.46 -8.84 3.66
CA TYR A 98 -0.01 -8.65 3.63
C TYR A 98 0.71 -9.97 3.32
N LEU A 99 1.40 -10.03 2.18
CA LEU A 99 2.22 -11.17 1.73
C LEU A 99 3.57 -10.66 1.24
N ASP A 100 4.66 -11.32 1.64
CA ASP A 100 6.01 -11.12 1.10
C ASP A 100 6.43 -9.65 0.97
N GLY A 101 6.20 -8.86 2.03
CA GLY A 101 6.59 -7.45 2.06
C GLY A 101 5.59 -6.47 1.42
N LYS A 102 4.51 -6.96 0.83
CA LYS A 102 3.56 -6.15 0.04
C LYS A 102 2.11 -6.44 0.41
N TYR A 103 1.22 -5.56 -0.04
CA TYR A 103 -0.22 -5.71 0.17
C TYR A 103 -0.91 -6.16 -1.11
N CYS A 104 -1.83 -7.11 -0.99
CA CYS A 104 -2.75 -7.51 -2.04
C CYS A 104 -4.17 -7.06 -1.68
N LEU A 105 -4.96 -6.71 -2.70
CA LEU A 105 -6.39 -6.39 -2.56
C LEU A 105 -7.21 -7.64 -2.87
N LYS A 106 -7.87 -8.20 -1.86
CA LYS A 106 -8.69 -9.42 -1.99
C LYS A 106 -10.18 -9.09 -1.90
N THR A 107 -10.96 -9.52 -2.89
CA THR A 107 -12.41 -9.39 -2.95
C THR A 107 -13.10 -10.43 -2.06
N CYS A 108 -14.39 -10.22 -1.79
CA CYS A 108 -15.16 -11.10 -0.91
C CYS A 108 -15.32 -12.54 -1.43
N ASP A 109 -15.18 -12.77 -2.75
CA ASP A 109 -15.17 -14.09 -3.37
C ASP A 109 -13.78 -14.75 -3.39
N GLY A 110 -12.80 -14.10 -2.79
CA GLY A 110 -11.47 -14.65 -2.55
C GLY A 110 -10.45 -14.42 -3.66
N ARG A 111 -10.77 -13.67 -4.71
CA ARG A 111 -9.83 -13.30 -5.78
C ARG A 111 -9.02 -12.04 -5.43
N PHE A 112 -7.91 -11.85 -6.11
CA PHE A 112 -6.98 -10.73 -5.93
C PHE A 112 -7.00 -9.79 -7.14
N LEU A 113 -6.96 -8.48 -6.90
CA LEU A 113 -6.86 -7.48 -7.95
C LEU A 113 -5.44 -7.44 -8.54
N SER A 114 -5.34 -7.73 -9.83
CA SER A 114 -4.13 -7.55 -10.65
C SER A 114 -4.00 -6.11 -11.15
N SER A 115 -2.77 -5.66 -11.42
CA SER A 115 -2.47 -4.30 -11.90
C SER A 115 -3.05 -3.99 -13.28
N ASP A 116 -3.47 -5.02 -14.04
CA ASP A 116 -4.20 -4.89 -15.30
C ASP A 116 -5.73 -4.82 -15.13
N GLY A 117 -6.23 -4.75 -13.89
CA GLY A 117 -7.65 -4.63 -13.54
C GLY A 117 -8.38 -5.97 -13.38
N LYS A 118 -7.77 -7.11 -13.75
CA LYS A 118 -8.41 -8.43 -13.65
C LYS A 118 -8.38 -8.98 -12.23
N LEU A 119 -9.30 -9.90 -11.95
CA LEU A 119 -9.36 -10.67 -10.70
C LEU A 119 -8.76 -12.07 -10.87
N LEU A 120 -7.70 -12.36 -10.10
CA LEU A 120 -6.96 -13.63 -10.14
C LEU A 120 -7.22 -14.48 -8.89
N LYS A 121 -7.20 -15.81 -9.01
CA LYS A 121 -7.39 -16.70 -7.85
C LYS A 121 -6.16 -16.80 -6.94
N GLU A 122 -4.98 -16.61 -7.52
CA GLU A 122 -3.71 -16.70 -6.82
C GLU A 122 -3.06 -15.32 -6.73
N SER A 123 -2.36 -15.07 -5.63
CA SER A 123 -1.52 -13.89 -5.48
C SER A 123 -0.23 -14.07 -6.27
N GLY A 124 0.30 -12.97 -6.80
CA GLY A 124 1.59 -12.94 -7.46
C GLY A 124 2.11 -11.53 -7.67
N ARG A 125 3.15 -11.39 -8.49
CA ARG A 125 3.82 -10.10 -8.74
C ARG A 125 2.85 -9.01 -9.22
N ALA A 126 1.89 -9.36 -10.07
CA ALA A 126 0.91 -8.41 -10.63
C ALA A 126 -0.19 -8.00 -9.63
N THR A 127 -0.39 -8.76 -8.55
CA THR A 127 -1.42 -8.46 -7.54
C THR A 127 -0.85 -7.85 -6.26
N ALA A 128 0.47 -7.64 -6.23
CA ALA A 128 1.20 -7.15 -5.06
C ALA A 128 1.49 -5.66 -5.20
N TYR A 129 1.06 -4.89 -4.21
CA TYR A 129 1.18 -3.43 -4.18
C TYR A 129 2.00 -2.96 -2.99
N THR A 130 2.86 -1.98 -3.23
CA THR A 130 3.46 -1.18 -2.16
C THR A 130 2.49 -0.07 -1.80
N LEU A 131 2.21 0.09 -0.50
CA LEU A 131 1.33 1.13 0.01
C LEU A 131 2.09 2.43 0.19
N GLU A 132 1.62 3.52 -0.41
CA GLU A 132 2.16 4.86 -0.15
C GLU A 132 1.11 5.73 0.57
N LEU A 133 1.53 6.42 1.64
CA LEU A 133 0.67 7.34 2.38
C LEU A 133 0.94 8.78 1.95
N LYS A 134 -0.11 9.49 1.55
CA LYS A 134 -0.04 10.91 1.18
C LYS A 134 -1.23 11.66 1.75
N CYS A 135 -0.99 12.65 2.61
CA CYS A 135 -2.04 13.50 3.22
C CYS A 135 -3.19 12.69 3.86
N GLY A 136 -2.84 11.61 4.59
CA GLY A 136 -3.82 10.72 5.21
C GLY A 136 -4.69 9.96 4.20
N LYS A 137 -4.17 9.72 2.99
CA LYS A 137 -4.77 8.88 1.95
C LYS A 137 -3.79 7.80 1.56
N LEU A 138 -4.32 6.69 1.07
CA LEU A 138 -3.57 5.53 0.65
C LEU A 138 -3.52 5.48 -0.87
N ALA A 139 -2.34 5.21 -1.41
CA ALA A 139 -2.12 4.89 -2.81
C ALA A 139 -1.50 3.50 -2.93
N PHE A 140 -1.89 2.75 -3.95
CA PHE A 140 -1.43 1.40 -4.22
C PHE A 140 -0.51 1.45 -5.44
N LYS A 141 0.78 1.17 -5.24
CA LYS A 141 1.77 1.19 -6.30
C LYS A 141 2.11 -0.22 -6.74
N ASP A 142 1.98 -0.50 -8.03
CA ASP A 142 2.23 -1.82 -8.60
C ASP A 142 3.72 -2.13 -8.78
N CYS A 143 4.00 -3.31 -9.34
CA CYS A 143 5.37 -3.78 -9.59
C CYS A 143 6.11 -3.05 -10.73
N GLU A 144 5.43 -2.20 -11.51
CA GLU A 144 6.01 -1.33 -12.54
C GLU A 144 6.18 0.12 -12.02
N GLY A 145 5.77 0.39 -10.78
CA GLY A 145 5.83 1.72 -10.17
C GLY A 145 4.67 2.64 -10.56
N LYS A 146 3.64 2.11 -11.21
CA LYS A 146 2.39 2.84 -11.53
C LYS A 146 1.41 2.72 -10.37
N TYR A 147 0.42 3.59 -10.33
CA TYR A 147 -0.58 3.63 -9.26
C TYR A 147 -1.93 3.13 -9.74
N LEU A 148 -2.63 2.38 -8.89
CA LEU A 148 -4.02 2.07 -9.13
C LEU A 148 -4.85 3.34 -9.17
N SER A 149 -5.65 3.47 -10.21
CA SER A 149 -6.63 4.54 -10.38
C SER A 149 -7.90 3.97 -11.01
N PRO A 150 -9.08 4.45 -10.60
CA PRO A 150 -10.31 4.14 -11.30
C PRO A 150 -10.22 4.60 -12.77
N MET A 151 -10.48 3.70 -13.73
CA MET A 151 -10.58 3.99 -15.16
C MET A 151 -11.94 3.61 -15.79
N GLY A 152 -12.50 4.52 -16.60
CA GLY A 152 -13.73 4.26 -17.38
C GLY A 152 -15.03 4.74 -16.73
N PRO A 153 -16.20 4.35 -17.26
CA PRO A 153 -17.51 4.76 -16.71
C PRO A 153 -17.81 4.16 -15.33
N THR A 154 -17.42 2.90 -15.10
CA THR A 154 -17.70 2.12 -13.87
C THR A 154 -16.70 2.36 -12.75
N GLY A 155 -15.63 3.10 -13.01
CA GLY A 155 -14.61 3.34 -12.00
C GLY A 155 -13.28 3.35 -12.63
#